data_AF-A0A1E1XBM1-F1
#
_entry.id   AF-A0A1E1XBM1-F1
#
_cell.length_a   1.000
_cell.length_b   1.000
_cell.length_c   1.000
_cell.angle_alpha   90.00
_cell.angle_beta   90.00
_cell.angle_gamma   90.00
#
_symmetry.space_group_name_H-M   'P 1'
#
loop_
_entity.id
_entity.type
_entity.pdbx_description
1 polymer ?
#
loop_
_entity_poly.entity_id
_entity_poly.type
_entity_poly.pdbx_seq_one_letter_code
_entity_poly.pdbx_strand_id
1 'polypeptide(L)'
;FESLKENEEALQDLCGVTLPVFCLLLNLLPPRMYACNAMSREDKLRLGVAYSTLGATFSVTAATASTVFLKTLSILSIALKNWVFMPSREIIKLSLPAPFKGSYPNCTLIIDCSEICTEALSNPDCEHRLYSHHKGGYTLKFLIGIIPNGMISFISKVYGGRHTDMFITQESGFLRLLKPGDVVLSNKAFPSMQATVEEKGAVLLVPPFDSGGGQLPEQDMEKTYRIAPVHIHVQRVVRRLKISHILSNSVPQSLVPHMNKIISVCAALANMQAPII
;
A
#
# COMPACT_ATOMS: atom_id res chain seq x y z
N PHE A 1 -21.44 17.03 9.80
CA PHE A 1 -20.24 17.22 10.65
C PHE A 1 -20.65 17.27 12.10
N GLU A 2 -21.53 18.20 12.52
CA GLU A 2 -21.99 18.23 13.93
C GLU A 2 -22.65 16.93 14.40
N SER A 3 -23.49 16.31 13.57
CA SER A 3 -24.13 15.03 13.88
C SER A 3 -23.20 13.80 13.93
N LEU A 4 -21.96 13.90 13.43
CA LEU A 4 -20.98 12.80 13.42
C LEU A 4 -19.80 13.04 14.37
N LYS A 5 -19.56 14.30 14.76
CA LYS A 5 -18.55 14.66 15.75
C LYS A 5 -18.86 14.00 17.11
N GLU A 6 -20.14 13.76 17.38
CA GLU A 6 -20.63 13.14 18.62
C GLU A 6 -20.65 11.59 18.56
N ASN A 7 -20.38 10.98 17.40
CA ASN A 7 -20.39 9.53 17.24
C ASN A 7 -19.11 9.06 16.52
N GLU A 8 -18.07 8.86 17.31
CA GLU A 8 -16.74 8.45 16.84
C GLU A 8 -16.77 7.06 16.18
N GLU A 9 -17.60 6.13 16.68
CA GLU A 9 -17.80 4.81 16.05
C GLU A 9 -18.41 4.94 14.66
N ALA A 10 -19.47 5.73 14.48
CA ALA A 10 -20.10 5.94 13.18
C ALA A 10 -19.16 6.63 12.18
N LEU A 11 -18.30 7.54 12.64
CA LEU A 11 -17.28 8.19 11.81
C LEU A 11 -16.14 7.24 11.43
N GLN A 12 -15.73 6.39 12.37
CA GLN A 12 -14.75 5.35 12.11
C GLN A 12 -15.29 4.27 11.17
N ASP A 13 -16.57 3.91 11.27
CA ASP A 13 -17.24 2.98 10.36
C ASP A 13 -17.43 3.56 8.96
N LEU A 14 -17.77 4.86 8.87
CA LEU A 14 -18.05 5.52 7.59
C LEU A 14 -16.77 5.92 6.85
N CYS A 15 -15.82 6.55 7.53
CA CYS A 15 -14.63 7.11 6.91
C CYS A 15 -13.41 6.19 7.12
N GLY A 16 -13.49 5.17 7.96
CA GLY A 16 -12.41 4.23 8.29
C GLY A 16 -11.29 4.82 9.15
N VAL A 17 -11.21 6.15 9.27
CA VAL A 17 -10.17 6.91 9.98
C VAL A 17 -10.65 7.28 11.38
N THR A 18 -9.70 7.46 12.31
CA THR A 18 -10.01 8.01 13.64
C THR A 18 -10.40 9.48 13.52
N LEU A 19 -11.16 10.02 14.48
CA LEU A 19 -11.56 11.43 14.48
C LEU A 19 -10.38 12.42 14.40
N PRO A 20 -9.22 12.19 15.07
CA PRO A 20 -8.04 13.02 14.88
C PRO A 20 -7.50 13.02 13.45
N VAL A 21 -7.45 11.85 12.80
CA VAL A 21 -7.00 11.71 11.41
C VAL A 21 -7.98 12.39 10.46
N PHE A 22 -9.29 12.22 10.67
CA PHE A 22 -10.34 12.91 9.93
C PHE A 22 -10.19 14.44 10.03
N CYS A 23 -10.03 14.97 11.24
CA CYS A 23 -9.83 16.41 11.45
C CYS A 23 -8.54 16.91 10.78
N LEU A 24 -7.45 16.13 10.84
CA LEU A 24 -6.22 16.44 10.14
C LEU A 24 -6.45 16.53 8.62
N LEU A 25 -7.11 15.53 8.03
CA LEU A 25 -7.41 15.51 6.60
C LEU A 25 -8.27 16.71 6.18
N LEU A 26 -9.28 17.06 6.97
CA LEU A 26 -10.08 18.26 6.75
C LEU A 26 -9.26 19.55 6.78
N ASN A 27 -8.31 19.67 7.71
CA ASN A 27 -7.42 20.82 7.81
C ASN A 27 -6.44 20.93 6.62
N LEU A 28 -6.13 19.81 5.95
CA LEU A 28 -5.32 19.81 4.72
C LEU A 28 -6.13 20.28 3.49
N LEU A 29 -7.45 20.43 3.59
CA LEU A 29 -8.31 20.90 2.51
C LEU A 29 -8.54 22.43 2.57
N PRO A 30 -8.66 23.12 1.42
CA PRO A 30 -8.94 24.55 1.38
C PRO A 30 -10.28 24.92 2.05
N PRO A 31 -10.38 26.07 2.75
CA PRO A 31 -11.58 26.42 3.51
C PRO A 31 -12.88 26.53 2.71
N ARG A 32 -12.77 26.91 1.44
CA ARG A 32 -13.91 26.99 0.51
C ARG A 32 -14.52 25.63 0.18
N MET A 33 -13.84 24.53 0.53
CA MET A 33 -14.35 23.17 0.38
C MET A 33 -15.18 22.71 1.58
N TYR A 34 -15.27 23.45 2.70
CA TYR A 34 -16.11 23.05 3.84
C TYR A 34 -17.61 23.24 3.59
N ALA A 35 -17.99 24.11 2.66
CA ALA A 35 -19.37 24.56 2.46
C ALA A 35 -20.30 23.57 1.73
N CYS A 36 -19.77 22.51 1.11
CA CYS A 36 -20.59 21.46 0.48
C CYS A 36 -20.08 20.06 0.86
N ASN A 37 -20.82 19.36 1.72
CA ASN A 37 -20.77 17.90 1.92
C ASN A 37 -19.37 17.32 2.18
N ALA A 38 -18.83 17.61 3.37
CA ALA A 38 -17.52 17.10 3.82
C ALA A 38 -17.40 15.57 3.81
N MET A 39 -18.51 14.85 3.99
CA MET A 39 -18.52 13.40 4.17
C MET A 39 -18.34 12.60 2.86
N SER A 40 -18.68 13.12 1.68
CA SER A 40 -18.64 12.35 0.43
C SER A 40 -17.23 11.93 -0.05
N ARG A 41 -16.19 12.32 0.67
CA ARG A 41 -14.82 12.46 0.16
C ARG A 41 -13.91 11.35 0.61
N GLU A 42 -14.03 10.98 1.87
CA GLU A 42 -13.21 9.96 2.52
C GLU A 42 -13.89 8.58 2.40
N ASP A 43 -15.22 8.56 2.39
CA ASP A 43 -16.07 7.40 2.13
C ASP A 43 -15.70 6.70 0.83
N LYS A 44 -15.45 7.44 -0.27
CA LYS A 44 -15.02 6.79 -1.51
C LYS A 44 -13.67 6.12 -1.32
N LEU A 45 -12.70 6.84 -0.76
CA LEU A 45 -11.31 6.40 -0.64
C LEU A 45 -11.18 5.12 0.21
N ARG A 46 -12.00 4.98 1.27
CA ARG A 46 -11.92 3.81 2.16
C ARG A 46 -13.06 2.80 2.01
N LEU A 47 -14.29 3.20 1.67
CA LEU A 47 -15.42 2.26 1.47
C LEU A 47 -15.62 1.82 0.01
N GLY A 48 -14.94 2.45 -0.96
CA GLY A 48 -15.03 2.04 -2.38
C GLY A 48 -16.42 2.24 -3.01
N VAL A 49 -17.35 2.89 -2.31
CA VAL A 49 -18.78 3.01 -2.65
C VAL A 49 -19.00 3.64 -4.02
N ALA A 50 -19.99 3.18 -4.79
CA ALA A 50 -20.34 3.79 -6.08
C ALA A 50 -20.63 5.30 -5.95
N TYR A 51 -20.25 6.10 -6.95
CA TYR A 51 -20.53 7.54 -6.96
C TYR A 51 -22.02 7.86 -6.97
N SER A 52 -22.85 6.95 -7.49
CA SER A 52 -24.31 7.03 -7.42
C SER A 52 -24.83 6.95 -5.98
N THR A 53 -24.24 6.06 -5.16
CA THR A 53 -24.56 5.96 -3.74
C THR A 53 -24.14 7.21 -2.99
N LEU A 54 -22.92 7.72 -3.22
CA LEU A 54 -22.49 8.99 -2.65
C LEU A 54 -23.39 10.16 -3.11
N GLY A 55 -23.79 10.15 -4.38
CA GLY A 55 -24.73 11.12 -4.93
C GLY A 55 -26.09 11.10 -4.21
N ALA A 56 -26.64 9.91 -3.98
CA ALA A 56 -27.88 9.73 -3.24
C ALA A 56 -27.76 10.16 -1.78
N THR A 57 -26.70 9.76 -1.09
CA THR A 57 -26.44 10.11 0.33
C THR A 57 -26.26 11.60 0.56
N PHE A 58 -25.63 12.30 -0.39
CA PHE A 58 -25.31 13.73 -0.25
C PHE A 58 -26.17 14.65 -1.13
N SER A 59 -27.23 14.10 -1.74
CA SER A 59 -28.13 14.81 -2.65
C SER A 59 -27.39 15.59 -3.76
N VAL A 60 -26.37 14.97 -4.34
CA VAL A 60 -25.59 15.49 -5.48
C VAL A 60 -25.60 14.50 -6.65
N THR A 61 -25.27 14.96 -7.85
CA THR A 61 -25.12 14.04 -8.98
C THR A 61 -23.86 13.18 -8.81
N ALA A 62 -23.86 11.99 -9.41
CA ALA A 62 -22.66 11.13 -9.44
C ALA A 62 -21.45 11.82 -10.08
N ALA A 63 -21.67 12.69 -11.08
CA ALA A 63 -20.62 13.49 -11.71
C ALA A 63 -20.03 14.53 -10.73
N THR A 64 -20.87 15.18 -9.94
CA THR A 64 -20.41 16.10 -8.88
C THR A 64 -19.63 15.36 -7.81
N ALA A 65 -20.13 14.20 -7.34
CA ALA A 65 -19.42 13.37 -6.36
C ALA A 65 -18.04 12.92 -6.87
N SER A 66 -17.95 12.48 -8.13
CA SER A 66 -16.69 12.11 -8.78
C SER A 66 -15.71 13.28 -8.87
N THR A 67 -16.18 14.45 -9.32
CA THR A 67 -15.36 15.66 -9.43
C THR A 67 -14.79 16.08 -8.07
N VAL A 68 -15.63 16.08 -7.04
CA VAL A 68 -15.23 16.40 -5.66
C VAL A 68 -14.20 15.39 -5.14
N PHE A 69 -14.41 14.10 -5.39
CA PHE A 69 -13.47 13.06 -5.01
C PHE A 69 -12.09 13.26 -5.67
N LEU A 70 -12.04 13.42 -7.00
CA LEU A 70 -10.77 13.55 -7.73
C LEU A 70 -9.99 14.83 -7.34
N LYS A 71 -10.72 15.91 -7.06
CA LYS A 71 -10.12 17.16 -6.54
C LYS A 71 -9.52 16.93 -5.15
N THR A 72 -10.28 16.29 -4.26
CA THR A 72 -9.82 15.97 -2.89
C THR A 72 -8.61 15.04 -2.92
N LEU A 73 -8.66 13.97 -3.70
CA LEU A 73 -7.57 13.03 -3.92
C LEU A 73 -6.30 13.74 -4.39
N SER A 74 -6.42 14.70 -5.30
CA SER A 74 -5.28 15.47 -5.80
C SER A 74 -4.66 16.36 -4.71
N ILE A 75 -5.47 17.00 -3.88
CA ILE A 75 -4.99 17.82 -2.75
C ILE A 75 -4.30 16.92 -1.71
N LEU A 76 -4.96 15.84 -1.28
CA LEU A 76 -4.42 14.90 -0.30
C LEU A 76 -3.13 14.25 -0.79
N SER A 77 -3.03 13.87 -2.07
CA SER A 77 -1.81 13.29 -2.63
C SER A 77 -0.61 14.24 -2.56
N ILE A 78 -0.83 15.56 -2.67
CA ILE A 78 0.23 16.56 -2.52
C ILE A 78 0.56 16.75 -1.03
N ALA A 79 -0.46 16.97 -0.20
CA ALA A 79 -0.31 17.23 1.22
C ALA A 79 0.37 16.06 1.97
N LEU A 80 0.06 14.82 1.55
CA LEU A 80 0.55 13.60 2.19
C LEU A 80 1.81 13.02 1.54
N LYS A 81 2.40 13.70 0.55
CA LYS A 81 3.55 13.19 -0.23
C LYS A 81 4.73 12.73 0.66
N ASN A 82 4.97 13.42 1.77
CA ASN A 82 6.10 13.15 2.67
C ASN A 82 5.75 12.23 3.85
N TRP A 83 4.53 11.67 3.90
CA TRP A 83 4.09 10.77 4.97
C TRP A 83 4.47 9.30 4.74
N VAL A 84 5.01 9.00 3.57
CA VAL A 84 5.70 7.74 3.25
C VAL A 84 7.14 8.10 2.96
N PHE A 85 8.04 7.81 3.90
CA PHE A 85 9.43 8.19 3.81
C PHE A 85 10.33 7.13 4.44
N MET A 86 11.60 7.15 4.03
CA MET A 86 12.63 6.31 4.61
C MET A 86 13.20 6.98 5.87
N PRO A 87 12.97 6.45 7.08
CA PRO A 87 13.60 6.97 8.28
C PRO A 87 15.09 6.65 8.31
N SER A 88 15.83 7.26 9.23
CA SER A 88 17.25 6.98 9.43
C SER A 88 17.46 5.53 9.88
N ARG A 89 18.63 4.97 9.58
CA ARG A 89 18.95 3.56 9.93
C ARG A 89 19.01 3.37 11.44
N GLU A 90 19.36 4.41 12.18
CA GLU A 90 19.35 4.45 13.64
C GLU A 90 17.93 4.31 14.18
N ILE A 91 16.96 5.06 13.63
CA ILE A 91 15.54 4.95 14.02
C ILE A 91 15.00 3.55 13.70
N ILE A 92 15.36 2.99 12.54
CA ILE A 92 14.93 1.63 12.15
C ILE A 92 15.45 0.61 13.16
N LYS A 93 16.73 0.71 13.54
CA LYS A 93 17.34 -0.19 14.53
C LYS A 93 16.73 -0.03 15.92
N LEU A 94 16.46 1.19 16.35
CA LEU A 94 15.83 1.47 17.64
C LEU A 94 14.37 0.98 17.72
N SER A 95 13.64 1.06 16.60
CA SER A 95 12.25 0.62 16.49
C SER A 95 12.08 -0.84 16.08
N LEU A 96 13.16 -1.63 16.04
CA LEU A 96 13.13 -3.02 15.62
C LEU A 96 12.25 -3.86 16.58
N PRO A 97 11.17 -4.51 16.09
CA PRO A 97 10.30 -5.30 16.96
C PRO A 97 10.99 -6.56 17.51
N ALA A 98 10.52 -7.06 18.66
CA ALA A 98 11.08 -8.25 19.31
C ALA A 98 11.16 -9.49 18.39
N PRO A 99 10.16 -9.80 17.53
CA PRO A 99 10.26 -10.92 16.60
C PRO A 99 11.41 -10.78 15.59
N PHE A 100 11.73 -9.55 15.17
CA PHE A 100 12.82 -9.28 14.24
C PHE A 100 14.20 -9.31 14.91
N LYS A 101 14.30 -8.92 16.19
CA LYS A 101 15.57 -8.95 16.93
C LYS A 101 16.20 -10.35 16.97
N GLY A 102 15.39 -11.40 17.11
CA GLY A 102 15.87 -12.78 17.17
C GLY A 102 16.26 -13.38 15.81
N SER A 103 15.46 -13.13 14.78
CA SER A 103 15.64 -13.76 13.45
C SER A 103 16.40 -12.90 12.46
N TYR A 104 16.21 -11.57 12.50
CA TYR A 104 16.71 -10.61 11.51
C TYR A 104 17.16 -9.29 12.17
N PRO A 105 18.20 -9.31 13.04
CA PRO A 105 18.60 -8.16 13.87
C PRO A 105 19.05 -6.93 13.06
N ASN A 106 19.46 -7.15 11.80
CA ASN A 106 19.93 -6.10 10.90
C ASN A 106 18.90 -5.76 9.80
N CYS A 107 17.68 -6.29 9.88
CA CYS A 107 16.64 -6.00 8.88
C CYS A 107 16.41 -4.49 8.81
N THR A 108 16.56 -3.96 7.61
CA THR A 108 16.34 -2.54 7.34
C THR A 108 15.01 -2.34 6.64
N LEU A 109 14.71 -3.22 5.67
CA LEU A 109 13.61 -3.09 4.75
C LEU A 109 13.02 -4.45 4.42
N ILE A 110 11.72 -4.46 4.19
CA ILE A 110 10.98 -5.61 3.70
C ILE A 110 10.23 -5.15 2.45
N ILE A 111 10.38 -5.88 1.35
CA ILE A 111 9.74 -5.55 0.09
C ILE A 111 8.75 -6.62 -0.35
N ASP A 112 7.67 -6.18 -0.98
CA ASP A 112 6.66 -7.04 -1.58
C ASP A 112 6.09 -6.37 -2.83
N CYS A 113 5.88 -7.17 -3.89
CA CYS A 113 5.12 -6.72 -5.06
C CYS A 113 3.66 -7.16 -4.89
N SER A 114 2.80 -6.17 -4.72
CA SER A 114 1.37 -6.36 -4.49
C SER A 114 0.57 -6.12 -5.77
N GLU A 115 -0.45 -6.96 -5.99
CA GLU A 115 -1.38 -6.86 -7.11
C GLU A 115 -2.76 -6.38 -6.65
N ILE A 116 -3.42 -5.56 -7.47
CA ILE A 116 -4.80 -5.09 -7.32
C ILE A 116 -5.55 -5.41 -8.61
N CYS A 117 -6.71 -6.06 -8.52
CA CYS A 117 -7.54 -6.36 -9.68
C CYS A 117 -8.18 -5.09 -10.25
N THR A 118 -8.37 -5.06 -11.57
CA THR A 118 -9.09 -3.99 -12.27
C THR A 118 -10.19 -4.56 -13.15
N GLU A 119 -11.18 -3.75 -13.46
CA GLU A 119 -12.10 -4.04 -14.56
C GLU A 119 -11.34 -4.10 -15.90
N ALA A 120 -11.92 -4.82 -16.86
CA ALA A 120 -11.44 -4.80 -18.24
C ALA A 120 -11.48 -3.36 -18.77
N LEU A 121 -10.41 -2.94 -19.44
CA LEU A 121 -10.37 -1.62 -20.04
C LEU A 121 -10.99 -1.69 -21.43
N SER A 122 -11.77 -0.68 -21.82
CA SER A 122 -12.32 -0.62 -23.18
C SER A 122 -11.26 -0.47 -24.29
N ASN A 123 -10.00 -0.18 -23.93
CA ASN A 123 -8.90 -0.01 -24.87
C ASN A 123 -7.99 -1.27 -24.88
N PRO A 124 -7.84 -1.96 -26.02
CA PRO A 124 -7.11 -3.22 -26.13
C PRO A 124 -5.60 -3.09 -25.83
N ASP A 125 -4.97 -1.97 -26.16
CA ASP A 125 -3.56 -1.73 -25.81
C ASP A 125 -3.36 -1.61 -24.29
N CYS A 126 -4.36 -1.06 -23.61
CA CYS A 126 -4.33 -0.95 -22.16
C CYS A 126 -4.63 -2.30 -21.48
N GLU A 127 -5.55 -3.09 -22.03
CA GLU A 127 -5.83 -4.46 -21.58
C GLU A 127 -4.58 -5.35 -21.61
N HIS A 128 -3.87 -5.34 -22.75
CA HIS A 128 -2.65 -6.13 -22.92
C HIS A 128 -1.55 -5.79 -21.90
N ARG A 129 -1.49 -4.54 -21.43
CA ARG A 129 -0.56 -4.09 -20.39
C ARG A 129 -0.98 -4.51 -18.98
N LEU A 130 -2.29 -4.54 -18.70
CA LEU A 130 -2.82 -4.87 -17.38
C LEU A 130 -2.96 -6.38 -17.14
N TYR A 131 -3.05 -7.20 -18.19
CA TYR A 131 -3.28 -8.63 -18.05
C TYR A 131 -2.15 -9.32 -17.27
N SER A 132 -2.49 -9.95 -16.14
CA SER A 132 -1.61 -10.79 -15.35
C SER A 132 -1.91 -12.25 -15.66
N HIS A 133 -0.96 -12.93 -16.33
CA HIS A 133 -1.05 -14.37 -16.58
C HIS A 133 -1.14 -15.18 -15.28
N HIS A 134 -0.50 -14.71 -14.20
CA HIS A 134 -0.50 -15.38 -12.91
C HIS A 134 -1.87 -15.33 -12.21
N LYS A 135 -2.66 -14.26 -12.42
CA LYS A 135 -3.98 -14.09 -11.82
C LYS A 135 -5.15 -14.36 -12.77
N GLY A 136 -4.89 -14.57 -14.05
CA GLY A 136 -5.93 -14.81 -15.05
C GLY A 136 -6.89 -13.63 -15.24
N GLY A 137 -6.38 -12.40 -15.14
CA GLY A 137 -7.19 -11.18 -15.22
C GLY A 137 -6.39 -9.90 -15.27
N TYR A 138 -7.08 -8.76 -15.37
CA TYR A 138 -6.45 -7.44 -15.41
C TYR A 138 -6.08 -6.97 -14.01
N THR A 139 -4.82 -6.60 -13.84
CA THR A 139 -4.31 -6.15 -12.54
C THR A 139 -3.35 -4.97 -12.70
N LEU A 140 -3.24 -4.20 -11.64
CA LEU A 140 -2.18 -3.25 -11.41
C LEU A 140 -1.23 -3.82 -10.36
N LYS A 141 0.07 -3.58 -10.57
CA LYS A 141 1.15 -3.97 -9.66
C LYS A 141 1.84 -2.74 -9.11
N PHE A 142 2.32 -2.86 -7.88
CA PHE A 142 3.19 -1.86 -7.27
C PHE A 142 4.12 -2.53 -6.26
N LEU A 143 5.30 -1.96 -6.08
CA LEU A 143 6.25 -2.35 -5.05
C LEU A 143 5.97 -1.53 -3.78
N ILE A 144 5.87 -2.23 -2.67
CA ILE A 144 5.81 -1.64 -1.34
C ILE A 144 7.10 -1.96 -0.58
N GLY A 145 7.64 -0.98 0.12
CA GLY A 145 8.76 -1.13 1.05
C GLY A 145 8.32 -0.77 2.46
N ILE A 146 8.62 -1.64 3.41
CA ILE A 146 8.12 -1.60 4.78
C ILE A 146 9.35 -1.72 5.69
N ILE A 147 9.45 -0.88 6.72
CA ILE A 147 10.48 -1.08 7.76
C ILE A 147 9.97 -2.10 8.79
N PRO A 148 10.85 -2.76 9.56
CA PRO A 148 10.45 -3.88 10.43
C PRO A 148 9.34 -3.62 11.43
N ASN A 149 9.11 -2.37 11.84
CA ASN A 149 8.03 -1.98 12.75
C ASN A 149 6.64 -1.91 12.07
N GLY A 150 6.57 -2.13 10.76
CA GLY A 150 5.34 -2.12 9.97
C GLY A 150 5.01 -0.79 9.29
N MET A 151 5.83 0.24 9.47
CA MET A 151 5.65 1.50 8.75
C MET A 151 6.03 1.34 7.28
N ILE A 152 5.14 1.80 6.39
CA ILE A 152 5.39 1.86 4.96
C ILE A 152 6.37 2.99 4.70
N SER A 153 7.57 2.65 4.23
CA SER A 153 8.67 3.59 3.99
C SER A 153 8.87 3.90 2.51
N PHE A 154 8.30 3.08 1.63
CA PHE A 154 8.38 3.25 0.19
C PHE A 154 7.12 2.71 -0.51
N ILE A 155 6.70 3.41 -1.57
CA ILE A 155 5.63 2.99 -2.46
C ILE A 155 6.00 3.41 -3.88
N SER A 156 5.96 2.47 -4.82
CA SER A 156 6.26 2.77 -6.23
C SER A 156 5.07 3.40 -6.94
N LYS A 157 5.31 3.90 -8.16
CA LYS A 157 4.23 4.06 -9.15
C LYS A 157 3.55 2.72 -9.45
N VAL A 158 2.33 2.75 -9.97
CA VAL A 158 1.64 1.56 -10.47
C VAL A 158 2.14 1.16 -11.85
N TYR A 159 2.19 -0.15 -12.07
CA TYR A 159 2.57 -0.81 -13.30
C TYR A 159 1.44 -1.74 -13.72
N GLY A 160 1.35 -2.06 -15.01
CA GLY A 160 0.41 -3.09 -15.47
C GLY A 160 0.84 -4.48 -15.00
N GLY A 161 -0.14 -5.36 -14.74
CA GLY A 161 0.01 -6.70 -14.19
C GLY A 161 1.01 -7.60 -14.91
N ARG A 162 1.28 -7.33 -16.18
CA ARG A 162 2.26 -8.08 -16.98
C ARG A 162 3.72 -7.86 -16.56
N HIS A 163 4.03 -6.72 -15.93
CA HIS A 163 5.40 -6.43 -15.53
C HIS A 163 5.86 -7.41 -14.45
N THR A 164 7.12 -7.85 -14.56
CA THR A 164 7.73 -8.73 -13.57
C THR A 164 8.08 -7.93 -12.32
N ASP A 165 8.03 -8.58 -11.17
CA ASP A 165 8.36 -7.96 -9.89
C ASP A 165 9.82 -7.45 -9.87
N MET A 166 10.72 -8.12 -10.61
CA MET A 166 12.10 -7.68 -10.85
C MET A 166 12.17 -6.35 -11.62
N PHE A 167 11.47 -6.26 -12.76
CA PHE A 167 11.40 -5.02 -13.55
C PHE A 167 10.88 -3.85 -12.71
N ILE A 168 9.80 -4.08 -11.96
CA ILE A 168 9.21 -3.07 -11.09
C ILE A 168 10.24 -2.61 -10.05
N THR A 169 10.97 -3.54 -9.44
CA THR A 169 11.97 -3.20 -8.41
C THR A 169 13.11 -2.34 -8.96
N GLN A 170 13.61 -2.64 -10.15
CA GLN A 170 14.66 -1.86 -10.81
C GLN A 170 14.17 -0.46 -11.20
N GLU A 171 12.96 -0.36 -11.77
CA GLU A 171 12.42 0.88 -12.33
C GLU A 171 11.69 1.78 -11.33
N SER A 172 11.31 1.25 -10.17
CA SER A 172 10.52 1.98 -9.17
C SER A 172 11.29 3.09 -8.46
N GLY A 173 12.62 3.08 -8.56
CA GLY A 173 13.51 3.94 -7.78
C GLY A 173 13.84 3.39 -6.39
N PHE A 174 13.33 2.21 -6.00
CA PHE A 174 13.63 1.55 -4.73
C PHE A 174 15.13 1.41 -4.47
N LEU A 175 15.89 0.96 -5.47
CA LEU A 175 17.34 0.72 -5.36
C LEU A 175 18.14 1.98 -5.00
N ARG A 176 17.58 3.18 -5.22
CA ARG A 176 18.22 4.46 -4.86
C ARG A 176 18.13 4.75 -3.35
N LEU A 177 17.26 4.03 -2.64
CA LEU A 177 17.06 4.16 -1.19
C LEU A 177 18.01 3.27 -0.38
N LEU A 178 18.66 2.31 -1.05
CA LEU A 178 19.56 1.37 -0.41
C LEU A 178 20.89 2.04 -0.09
N LYS A 179 21.44 1.70 1.07
CA LYS A 179 22.77 2.06 1.52
C LYS A 179 23.61 0.80 1.75
N PRO A 180 24.95 0.91 1.64
CA PRO A 180 25.83 -0.18 2.02
C PRO A 180 25.53 -0.68 3.46
N GLY A 181 25.40 -1.99 3.62
CA GLY A 181 25.05 -2.64 4.88
C GLY A 181 23.55 -2.82 5.14
N ASP A 182 22.67 -2.28 4.29
CA ASP A 182 21.23 -2.53 4.43
C ASP A 182 20.90 -4.01 4.20
N VAL A 183 20.02 -4.57 5.04
CA VAL A 183 19.46 -5.91 4.84
C VAL A 183 18.00 -5.80 4.40
N VAL A 184 17.74 -6.23 3.17
CA VAL A 184 16.41 -6.24 2.54
C VAL A 184 15.84 -7.65 2.61
N LEU A 185 14.66 -7.81 3.21
CA LEU A 185 13.89 -9.04 3.16
C LEU A 185 12.92 -8.97 1.99
N SER A 186 12.81 -10.04 1.21
CA SER A 186 11.76 -10.18 0.20
C SER A 186 10.89 -11.38 0.49
N ASN A 187 9.59 -11.23 0.30
CA ASN A 187 8.64 -12.34 0.40
C ASN A 187 8.77 -13.37 -0.75
N LYS A 188 9.27 -12.94 -1.92
CA LYS A 188 9.43 -13.81 -3.09
C LYS A 188 10.88 -13.87 -3.53
N ALA A 189 11.30 -15.04 -4.01
CA ALA A 189 12.55 -15.18 -4.74
C ALA A 189 12.43 -14.40 -6.05
N PHE A 190 13.33 -13.43 -6.23
CA PHE A 190 13.44 -12.69 -7.48
C PHE A 190 14.68 -13.19 -8.21
N PRO A 191 14.53 -13.80 -9.40
CA PRO A 191 15.68 -14.18 -10.21
C PRO A 191 16.57 -12.95 -10.43
N SER A 192 17.87 -13.08 -10.14
CA SER A 192 18.89 -12.07 -10.42
C SER A 192 18.79 -10.73 -9.65
N MET A 193 17.83 -10.56 -8.73
CA MET A 193 17.75 -9.33 -7.91
C MET A 193 18.89 -9.22 -6.90
N GLN A 194 19.40 -10.36 -6.45
CA GLN A 194 20.49 -10.41 -5.48
C GLN A 194 21.71 -9.63 -5.96
N ALA A 195 22.16 -9.85 -7.21
CA ALA A 195 23.26 -9.09 -7.80
C ALA A 195 23.00 -7.58 -7.83
N THR A 196 21.79 -7.16 -8.21
CA THR A 196 21.43 -5.73 -8.26
C THR A 196 21.40 -5.07 -6.87
N VAL A 197 21.01 -5.81 -5.83
CA VAL A 197 21.04 -5.33 -4.44
C VAL A 197 22.48 -5.30 -3.91
N GLU A 198 23.28 -6.31 -4.24
CA GLU A 198 24.70 -6.40 -3.89
C GLU A 198 25.54 -5.29 -4.52
N GLU A 199 25.22 -4.87 -5.75
CA GLU A 199 25.82 -3.68 -6.38
C GLU A 199 25.61 -2.39 -5.58
N LYS A 200 24.58 -2.33 -4.72
CA LYS A 200 24.36 -1.21 -3.77
C LYS A 200 25.07 -1.41 -2.44
N GLY A 201 25.84 -2.49 -2.28
CA GLY A 201 26.45 -2.90 -1.01
C GLY A 201 25.44 -3.39 0.02
N ALA A 202 24.21 -3.71 -0.40
CA ALA A 202 23.15 -4.22 0.45
C ALA A 202 23.01 -5.75 0.29
N VAL A 203 22.29 -6.39 1.20
CA VAL A 203 22.05 -7.84 1.18
C VAL A 203 20.57 -8.10 0.99
N LEU A 204 20.22 -8.90 -0.02
CA LEU A 204 18.87 -9.43 -0.19
C LEU A 204 18.77 -10.79 0.49
N LEU A 205 17.87 -10.93 1.45
CA LEU A 205 17.50 -12.21 2.02
C LEU A 205 16.11 -12.59 1.53
N VAL A 206 16.03 -13.75 0.90
CA VAL A 206 14.76 -14.40 0.57
C VAL A 206 14.58 -15.53 1.57
N PRO A 207 13.60 -15.45 2.47
CA PRO A 207 13.28 -16.56 3.33
C PRO A 207 12.89 -17.78 2.47
N PRO A 208 13.38 -19.00 2.75
CA PRO A 208 12.92 -20.20 2.06
C PRO A 208 11.40 -20.33 2.18
N PHE A 209 10.70 -20.10 1.08
CA PHE A 209 9.31 -20.44 0.91
C PHE A 209 9.20 -21.58 -0.08
N ASP A 210 8.36 -22.54 0.29
CA ASP A 210 8.09 -23.82 -0.34
C ASP A 210 7.94 -23.70 -1.86
N SER A 211 9.00 -24.06 -2.57
CA SER A 211 9.01 -24.20 -4.02
C SER A 211 8.59 -25.63 -4.35
N GLY A 212 7.35 -25.97 -4.01
CA GLY A 212 6.66 -27.17 -4.49
C GLY A 212 6.85 -28.43 -3.63
N GLY A 213 5.93 -28.66 -2.69
CA GLY A 213 5.29 -29.96 -2.47
C GLY A 213 6.17 -31.13 -2.01
N GLY A 214 7.43 -30.89 -1.65
CA GLY A 214 8.31 -31.86 -1.03
C GLY A 214 8.44 -31.59 0.46
N GLN A 215 8.29 -32.62 1.31
CA GLN A 215 8.55 -32.49 2.74
C GLN A 215 9.98 -31.95 2.95
N LEU A 216 10.10 -30.78 3.57
CA LEU A 216 11.39 -30.17 3.91
C LEU A 216 12.08 -31.00 5.01
N PRO A 217 13.39 -31.28 4.91
CA PRO A 217 14.14 -31.97 5.95
C PRO A 217 14.13 -31.18 7.28
N GLU A 218 14.24 -31.87 8.42
CA GLU A 218 14.06 -31.30 9.78
C GLU A 218 14.90 -30.03 10.06
N GLN A 219 16.08 -29.88 9.46
CA GLN A 219 16.93 -28.70 9.61
C GLN A 219 16.38 -27.43 8.91
N ASP A 220 15.49 -27.59 7.92
CA ASP A 220 14.81 -26.49 7.24
C ASP A 220 13.45 -26.17 7.87
N MET A 221 12.89 -27.06 8.69
CA MET A 221 11.71 -26.76 9.51
C MET A 221 12.02 -25.66 10.53
N GLU A 222 13.18 -25.72 11.18
CA GLU A 222 13.60 -24.73 12.18
C GLU A 222 13.87 -23.34 11.56
N LYS A 223 14.37 -23.30 10.31
CA LYS A 223 14.45 -22.07 9.52
C LYS A 223 13.07 -21.57 9.10
N THR A 224 12.16 -22.46 8.69
CA THR A 224 10.78 -22.12 8.30
C THR A 224 9.97 -21.50 9.45
N TYR A 225 10.16 -21.98 10.69
CA TYR A 225 9.54 -21.38 11.89
C TYR A 225 10.03 -19.95 12.18
N ARG A 226 11.29 -19.62 11.85
CA ARG A 226 11.85 -18.26 12.03
C ARG A 226 11.34 -17.25 10.98
N ILE A 227 10.74 -17.75 9.90
CA ILE A 227 10.36 -16.99 8.69
C ILE A 227 8.87 -16.61 8.68
N ALA A 228 8.02 -17.49 9.19
CA ALA A 228 6.57 -17.27 9.25
C ALA A 228 6.16 -15.90 9.85
N PRO A 229 6.82 -15.36 10.90
CA PRO A 229 6.48 -14.05 11.44
C PRO A 229 6.67 -12.89 10.47
N VAL A 230 7.70 -12.93 9.60
CA VAL A 230 7.99 -11.87 8.63
C VAL A 230 6.93 -11.81 7.54
N HIS A 231 6.57 -12.96 6.97
CA HIS A 231 5.52 -13.03 5.97
C HIS A 231 4.17 -12.59 6.53
N ILE A 232 3.80 -13.08 7.72
CA ILE A 232 2.58 -12.64 8.41
C ILE A 232 2.61 -11.12 8.64
N HIS A 233 3.76 -10.56 9.03
CA HIS A 233 3.90 -9.12 9.23
C HIS A 233 3.68 -8.33 7.93
N VAL A 234 4.32 -8.73 6.83
CA VAL A 234 4.12 -8.11 5.51
C VAL A 234 2.66 -8.21 5.08
N GLN A 235 2.05 -9.39 5.20
CA GLN A 235 0.64 -9.58 4.84
C GLN A 235 -0.29 -8.69 5.68
N ARG A 236 0.01 -8.45 6.97
CA ARG A 236 -0.75 -7.50 7.80
C ARG A 236 -0.61 -6.06 7.28
N VAL A 237 0.58 -5.64 6.89
CA VAL A 237 0.81 -4.29 6.34
C VAL A 237 0.10 -4.12 4.99
N VAL A 238 0.26 -5.08 4.09
CA VAL A 238 -0.42 -5.09 2.78
C VAL A 238 -1.94 -5.10 2.98
N ARG A 239 -2.45 -5.89 3.94
CA ARG A 239 -3.87 -5.88 4.29
C ARG A 239 -4.33 -4.52 4.78
N ARG A 240 -3.54 -3.81 5.61
CA ARG A 240 -3.86 -2.45 6.06
C ARG A 240 -3.94 -1.45 4.92
N LEU A 241 -3.03 -1.55 3.97
CA LEU A 241 -3.08 -0.76 2.75
C LEU A 241 -4.37 -1.09 1.96
N LYS A 242 -4.77 -2.36 1.93
CA LYS A 242 -6.00 -2.85 1.29
C LYS A 242 -7.30 -2.67 2.10
N ILE A 243 -7.26 -2.11 3.33
CA ILE A 243 -8.48 -1.82 4.11
C ILE A 243 -9.37 -0.81 3.38
N SER A 244 -8.80 0.05 2.52
CA SER A 244 -9.61 0.76 1.55
C SER A 244 -10.25 -0.24 0.57
N HIS A 245 -11.57 -0.40 0.61
CA HIS A 245 -12.32 -1.24 -0.32
C HIS A 245 -12.04 -0.93 -1.80
N ILE A 246 -11.57 0.29 -2.13
CA ILE A 246 -11.04 0.61 -3.47
C ILE A 246 -9.94 -0.38 -3.92
N LEU A 247 -9.07 -0.80 -3.01
CA LEU A 247 -7.92 -1.67 -3.31
C LEU A 247 -8.22 -3.16 -3.07
N SER A 248 -9.36 -3.48 -2.46
CA SER A 248 -9.83 -4.84 -2.22
C SER A 248 -10.80 -5.34 -3.29
N ASN A 249 -11.57 -4.45 -3.89
CA ASN A 249 -12.46 -4.77 -5.01
C ASN A 249 -11.77 -4.54 -6.36
N SER A 250 -12.39 -5.03 -7.43
CA SER A 250 -11.95 -4.70 -8.79
C SER A 250 -12.03 -3.18 -8.99
N VAL A 251 -10.89 -2.55 -9.29
CA VAL A 251 -10.80 -1.10 -9.52
C VAL A 251 -11.56 -0.75 -10.81
N PRO A 252 -12.52 0.19 -10.75
CA PRO A 252 -13.21 0.65 -11.94
C PRO A 252 -12.27 1.24 -12.98
N GLN A 253 -12.55 1.04 -14.27
CA GLN A 253 -11.75 1.58 -15.37
C GLN A 253 -11.50 3.09 -15.23
N SER A 254 -12.50 3.85 -14.76
CA SER A 254 -12.42 5.31 -14.55
C SER A 254 -11.41 5.73 -13.48
N LEU A 255 -11.05 4.85 -12.55
CA LEU A 255 -10.11 5.13 -11.47
C LEU A 255 -8.67 4.71 -11.78
N VAL A 256 -8.45 3.85 -12.78
CA VAL A 256 -7.12 3.37 -13.19
C VAL A 256 -6.12 4.51 -13.41
N PRO A 257 -6.45 5.62 -14.10
CA PRO A 257 -5.52 6.74 -14.30
C PRO A 257 -5.10 7.46 -13.01
N HIS A 258 -5.85 7.27 -11.92
CA HIS A 258 -5.64 7.95 -10.64
C HIS A 258 -4.96 7.06 -9.58
N MET A 259 -4.66 5.80 -9.92
CA MET A 259 -4.20 4.80 -8.95
C MET A 259 -2.87 5.14 -8.28
N ASN A 260 -1.97 5.87 -8.96
CA ASN A 260 -0.75 6.39 -8.32
C ASN A 260 -1.08 7.29 -7.10
N LYS A 261 -2.04 8.20 -7.25
CA LYS A 261 -2.47 9.09 -6.16
C LYS A 261 -3.21 8.32 -5.08
N ILE A 262 -4.10 7.39 -5.47
CA ILE A 262 -4.88 6.57 -4.54
C ILE A 262 -3.96 5.77 -3.64
N ILE A 263 -3.02 5.01 -4.21
CA ILE A 263 -2.11 4.17 -3.42
C ILE A 263 -1.20 5.03 -2.53
N SER A 264 -0.71 6.16 -3.03
CA SER A 264 0.11 7.09 -2.22
C SER A 264 -0.66 7.61 -1.00
N VAL A 265 -1.92 8.04 -1.17
CA VAL A 265 -2.77 8.49 -0.06
C VAL A 265 -3.10 7.33 0.87
N CYS A 266 -3.48 6.16 0.35
CA CYS A 266 -3.76 4.98 1.18
C CYS A 266 -2.55 4.55 2.01
N ALA A 267 -1.34 4.61 1.46
CA ALA A 267 -0.11 4.31 2.19
C ALA A 267 0.16 5.31 3.32
N ALA A 268 -0.03 6.60 3.07
CA ALA A 268 0.07 7.63 4.11
C ALA A 268 -0.95 7.42 5.23
N LEU A 269 -2.21 7.13 4.87
CA LEU A 269 -3.27 6.83 5.84
C LEU A 269 -2.98 5.55 6.63
N ALA A 270 -2.40 4.52 6.00
CA ALA A 270 -2.00 3.29 6.69
C ALA A 270 -0.91 3.55 7.73
N ASN A 271 0.03 4.47 7.48
CA ASN A 271 1.05 4.89 8.44
C ASN A 271 0.48 5.67 9.64
N MET A 272 -0.73 6.24 9.53
CA MET A 272 -1.40 6.94 10.64
C MET A 272 -2.22 6.01 11.54
N GLN A 273 -2.36 4.73 11.18
CA GLN A 273 -3.07 3.75 11.99
C GLN A 273 -2.21 3.33 13.19
N ALA A 274 -2.86 2.82 14.25
CA ALA A 274 -2.16 2.27 15.42
C ALA A 274 -1.13 1.20 15.01
N PRO A 275 0.02 1.04 15.68
CA PRO A 275 1.08 0.10 15.28
C PRO A 275 0.59 -1.33 14.98
N ILE A 276 1.28 -2.05 14.09
CA ILE A 276 0.96 -3.45 13.73
C ILE A 276 1.45 -4.43 14.80
N ILE A 277 2.54 -4.05 15.48
CA ILE A 277 3.27 -4.80 16.50
C ILE A 277 3.69 -3.81 17.58
#